data_AF-A0A2V9WK77-F1
#
_entry.id   AF-A0A2V9WK77-F1
#
_cell.length_a   1.000
_cell.length_b   1.000
_cell.length_c   1.000
_cell.angle_alpha   90.00
_cell.angle_beta   90.00
_cell.angle_gamma   90.00
#
_symmetry.space_group_name_H-M   'P 1'
#
loop_
_entity.id
_entity.type
_entity.pdbx_description
1 polymer ?
#
loop_
_entity_poly.entity_id
_entity_poly.type
_entity_poly.pdbx_seq_one_letter_code
_entity_poly.pdbx_strand_id
1 'polypeptide(L)'
;MGNKGYDEFINNAAENAYSSAIPFDGLPSTKPDDHFGIVTLLNNKGISNYNGLTATANRRFTAGFTGTINYTWSHTIDEVSNGGILPYSSGDSFLNQINPASLRSLNYGNADYDVRHNISANYVWELPFKSHGFLNKAVSGWVLSETFFW
;
A
#
# COMPACT_ATOMS: atom_id res chain seq x y z
N MET A 1 9.05 -11.77 -4.65
CA MET A 1 9.47 -10.77 -5.64
C MET A 1 9.65 -9.43 -4.94
N GLY A 2 10.51 -8.54 -5.42
CA GLY A 2 10.70 -7.23 -4.79
C GLY A 2 11.54 -6.31 -5.66
N ASN A 3 11.45 -5.00 -5.41
CA ASN A 3 12.24 -3.98 -6.08
C ASN A 3 12.56 -2.83 -5.12
N LYS A 4 13.53 -2.01 -5.52
CA LYS A 4 13.92 -0.79 -4.80
C LYS A 4 13.85 0.38 -5.78
N GLY A 5 13.27 1.49 -5.32
CA GLY A 5 13.27 2.76 -6.02
C GLY A 5 14.40 3.65 -5.50
N TYR A 6 14.97 4.41 -6.41
CA TYR A 6 15.97 5.43 -6.15
C TYR A 6 15.64 6.65 -6.99
N ASP A 7 16.22 7.77 -6.61
CA ASP A 7 16.07 9.04 -7.30
C ASP A 7 14.61 9.55 -7.36
N GLU A 8 13.83 9.30 -6.30
CA GLU A 8 12.44 9.72 -6.23
C GLU A 8 12.33 11.20 -5.87
N PHE A 9 11.43 11.88 -6.56
CA PHE A 9 11.23 13.31 -6.41
C PHE A 9 10.64 13.65 -5.04
N ILE A 10 11.21 14.65 -4.38
CA ILE A 10 10.80 15.13 -3.06
C ILE A 10 11.02 16.64 -2.99
N ASN A 11 10.08 17.30 -2.33
CA ASN A 11 10.14 18.72 -2.04
C ASN A 11 10.61 18.94 -0.60
N ASN A 12 11.63 19.77 -0.41
CA ASN A 12 12.06 20.24 0.90
C ASN A 12 11.76 21.74 1.03
N ALA A 13 10.71 22.09 1.77
CA ALA A 13 10.36 23.48 2.06
C ALA A 13 11.12 24.08 3.25
N ALA A 14 12.06 23.33 3.84
CA ALA A 14 12.75 23.72 5.07
C ALA A 14 14.12 24.38 4.84
N GLU A 15 14.50 24.70 3.59
CA GLU A 15 15.80 25.31 3.30
C GLU A 15 15.99 26.68 3.98
N ASN A 16 14.91 27.44 4.16
CA ASN A 16 14.92 28.71 4.90
C ASN A 16 14.26 28.60 6.28
N ALA A 17 14.11 27.38 6.81
CA ALA A 17 13.47 27.16 8.10
C ALA A 17 14.33 27.72 9.24
N TYR A 18 13.65 28.31 10.22
CA TYR A 18 14.25 28.85 11.44
C TYR A 18 13.28 28.70 12.60
N SER A 19 13.77 28.76 13.83
CA SER A 19 12.92 28.79 15.02
C SER A 19 13.39 29.83 16.03
N SER A 20 12.65 30.93 16.13
CA SER A 20 12.97 32.05 17.01
C SER A 20 12.46 31.88 18.45
N ALA A 21 11.46 31.01 18.67
CA ALA A 21 10.77 30.87 19.95
C ALA A 21 11.19 29.63 20.75
N ILE A 22 11.43 28.49 20.09
CA ILE A 22 11.84 27.23 20.71
C ILE A 22 12.88 26.57 19.81
N PRO A 23 14.12 26.31 20.27
CA PRO A 23 15.11 25.58 19.46
C PRO A 23 14.52 24.27 18.96
N PHE A 24 14.33 24.15 17.65
CA PHE A 24 14.02 22.88 16.99
C PHE A 24 15.34 22.32 16.48
N ASP A 25 15.66 21.09 16.86
CA ASP A 25 17.00 20.49 16.78
C ASP A 25 17.75 20.84 15.48
N GLY A 26 18.81 21.65 15.60
CA GLY A 26 19.68 22.06 14.49
C GLY A 26 19.24 23.29 13.67
N LEU A 27 18.06 23.87 13.89
CA LEU A 27 17.61 25.07 13.17
C LEU A 27 18.19 26.37 13.75
N PRO A 28 18.51 27.36 12.89
CA PRO A 28 18.95 28.68 13.35
C PRO A 28 17.82 29.46 14.03
N SER A 29 18.19 30.42 14.88
CA SER A 29 17.23 31.29 15.59
C SER A 29 16.63 32.39 14.69
N THR A 30 17.25 32.66 13.55
CA THR A 30 16.83 33.61 12.54
C THR A 30 16.80 32.94 11.17
N LYS A 31 15.92 33.42 10.27
CA LYS A 31 15.88 32.95 8.88
C LYS A 31 17.26 33.08 8.21
N PRO A 32 17.75 32.04 7.51
CA PRO A 32 19.00 32.09 6.75
C PRO A 32 19.06 33.21 5.70
N ASP A 33 17.99 33.40 4.93
CA ASP A 33 17.83 34.48 3.95
C ASP A 33 16.60 35.32 4.30
N ASP A 34 16.79 36.63 4.49
CA ASP A 34 15.76 37.54 4.91
C ASP A 34 14.88 38.09 3.79
N HIS A 35 15.27 37.92 2.53
CA HIS A 35 14.48 38.35 1.37
C HIS A 35 13.31 37.41 1.08
N PHE A 36 13.39 36.16 1.53
CA PHE A 36 12.38 35.14 1.26
C PHE A 36 11.66 34.68 2.53
N GLY A 37 10.39 34.30 2.38
CA GLY A 37 9.64 33.63 3.43
C GLY A 37 9.99 32.14 3.49
N ILE A 38 9.50 31.39 2.50
CA ILE A 38 9.77 29.95 2.32
C ILE A 38 10.63 29.77 1.08
N VAL A 39 11.64 28.91 1.18
CA VAL A 39 12.44 28.43 0.04
C VAL A 39 12.20 26.93 -0.09
N THR A 40 11.75 26.50 -1.27
CA THR A 40 11.47 25.09 -1.57
C THR A 40 12.53 24.53 -2.50
N LEU A 41 13.32 23.59 -2.01
CA LEU A 41 14.23 22.78 -2.81
C LEU A 41 13.48 21.60 -3.41
N LEU A 42 13.51 21.51 -4.73
CA LEU A 42 13.09 20.33 -5.48
C LEU A 42 14.31 19.43 -5.67
N ASN A 43 14.26 18.20 -5.17
CA ASN A 43 15.35 17.25 -5.36
C ASN A 43 14.80 15.84 -5.61
N ASN A 44 15.70 14.91 -5.92
CA ASN A 44 15.37 13.53 -6.24
C ASN A 44 16.12 12.57 -5.31
N LYS A 45 16.14 12.82 -4.00
CA LYS A 45 16.89 11.95 -3.06
C LYS A 45 16.03 10.85 -2.44
N GLY A 46 14.74 10.81 -2.75
CA GLY A 46 13.80 9.85 -2.20
C GLY A 46 14.13 8.41 -2.61
N ILE A 47 13.79 7.47 -1.74
CA ILE A 47 13.87 6.03 -2.04
C ILE A 47 12.62 5.28 -1.62
N SER A 48 12.46 4.10 -2.21
CA SER A 48 11.43 3.13 -1.83
C SER A 48 11.94 1.69 -1.84
N ASN A 49 11.20 0.81 -1.17
CA ASN A 49 11.46 -0.61 -1.12
C ASN A 49 10.14 -1.38 -1.09
N TYR A 50 9.98 -2.29 -2.04
CA TYR A 50 8.82 -3.15 -2.19
C TYR A 50 9.21 -4.62 -2.03
N ASN A 51 8.45 -5.34 -1.22
CA ASN A 51 8.55 -6.78 -1.08
C ASN A 51 7.16 -7.39 -1.28
N GLY A 52 7.10 -8.50 -2.00
CA GLY A 52 5.84 -9.16 -2.31
C GLY A 52 5.97 -10.66 -2.42
N LEU A 53 4.89 -11.34 -2.06
CA LEU A 53 4.74 -12.77 -2.15
C LEU A 53 3.35 -13.08 -2.70
N THR A 54 3.29 -13.94 -3.70
CA THR A 54 2.03 -14.42 -4.26
C THR A 54 1.99 -15.92 -4.16
N ALA A 55 0.89 -16.44 -3.64
CA ALA A 55 0.60 -17.85 -3.52
C ALA A 55 -0.75 -18.16 -4.16
N THR A 56 -0.81 -19.26 -4.90
CA THR A 56 -2.04 -19.74 -5.52
C THR A 56 -2.27 -21.20 -5.15
N ALA A 57 -3.45 -21.49 -4.64
CA ALA A 57 -3.92 -22.84 -4.39
C ALA A 57 -5.03 -23.17 -5.39
N ASN A 58 -4.83 -24.24 -6.16
CA ASN A 58 -5.79 -24.70 -7.16
C ASN A 58 -6.30 -26.09 -6.78
N ARG A 59 -7.62 -26.23 -6.67
CA ARG A 59 -8.29 -27.52 -6.54
C ARG A 59 -9.02 -27.86 -7.83
N ARG A 60 -8.47 -28.85 -8.54
CA ARG A 60 -9.16 -29.48 -9.68
C ARG A 60 -10.44 -30.18 -9.22
N PHE A 61 -11.38 -30.31 -10.14
CA PHE A 61 -12.69 -30.88 -9.85
C PHE A 61 -12.57 -32.30 -9.29
N THR A 62 -12.91 -32.45 -8.01
CA THR A 62 -12.89 -33.72 -7.29
C THR A 62 -14.03 -33.74 -6.28
N ALA A 63 -14.83 -34.79 -6.30
CA ALA A 63 -16.00 -34.98 -5.43
C ALA A 63 -16.99 -33.80 -5.46
N GLY A 64 -17.29 -33.29 -6.66
CA GLY A 64 -18.24 -32.20 -6.86
C GLY A 64 -17.66 -30.80 -6.61
N PHE A 65 -16.40 -30.66 -6.19
CA PHE A 65 -15.81 -29.36 -5.84
C PHE A 65 -14.62 -29.00 -6.72
N THR A 66 -14.59 -27.76 -7.21
CA THR A 66 -13.42 -27.13 -7.84
C THR A 66 -13.31 -25.67 -7.42
N GLY A 67 -12.10 -25.13 -7.38
CA GLY A 67 -11.89 -23.72 -7.06
C GLY A 67 -10.43 -23.32 -7.02
N THR A 68 -10.23 -22.01 -6.98
CA THR A 68 -8.92 -21.37 -6.90
C THR A 68 -8.93 -20.34 -5.79
N ILE A 69 -7.84 -20.29 -5.03
CA ILE A 69 -7.58 -19.24 -4.04
C ILE A 69 -6.24 -18.61 -4.38
N ASN A 70 -6.21 -17.29 -4.53
CA ASN A 70 -5.00 -16.51 -4.67
C ASN A 70 -4.84 -15.62 -3.45
N TYR A 71 -3.62 -15.57 -2.94
CA TYR A 71 -3.22 -14.67 -1.88
C TYR A 71 -1.97 -13.92 -2.30
N THR A 72 -2.05 -12.60 -2.26
CA THR A 72 -0.90 -11.72 -2.42
C THR A 72 -0.66 -11.00 -1.12
N TRP A 73 0.55 -11.18 -0.59
CA TRP A 73 1.11 -10.30 0.41
C TRP A 73 1.98 -9.26 -0.28
N SER A 74 1.85 -8.01 0.11
CA SER A 74 2.74 -6.95 -0.35
C SER A 74 3.17 -6.08 0.83
N HIS A 75 4.34 -5.48 0.72
CA HIS A 75 4.78 -4.50 1.69
C HIS A 75 5.67 -3.47 1.02
N THR A 76 5.18 -2.23 0.98
CA THR A 76 5.88 -1.09 0.38
C THR A 76 6.19 -0.07 1.45
N ILE A 77 7.46 0.34 1.50
CA ILE A 77 7.91 1.46 2.31
C ILE A 77 8.64 2.47 1.43
N ASP A 78 8.40 3.75 1.65
CA ASP A 78 9.00 4.85 0.90
C ASP A 78 9.24 6.07 1.78
N GLU A 79 10.02 7.03 1.28
CA GLU A 79 10.15 8.37 1.87
C GLU A 79 9.11 9.36 1.30
N VAL A 80 8.53 9.02 0.15
CA VAL A 80 7.49 9.82 -0.49
C VAL A 80 6.71 8.95 -1.47
N SER A 81 5.44 8.76 -1.19
CA SER A 81 4.56 8.02 -2.09
C SER A 81 4.34 8.78 -3.40
N ASN A 82 4.43 8.04 -4.51
CA ASN A 82 4.22 8.53 -5.87
C ASN A 82 5.10 9.75 -6.26
N GLY A 83 6.30 9.88 -5.66
CA GLY A 83 7.21 11.00 -5.92
C GLY A 83 6.62 12.38 -5.56
N GLY A 84 5.64 12.40 -4.64
CA GLY A 84 4.98 13.61 -4.18
C GLY A 84 3.95 14.18 -5.18
N ILE A 85 3.68 13.47 -6.28
CA ILE A 85 2.71 13.84 -7.31
C ILE A 85 1.50 12.91 -7.18
N LEU A 86 0.27 13.42 -7.22
CA LEU A 86 -0.96 12.61 -7.20
C LEU A 86 -1.00 11.61 -6.02
N PRO A 87 -1.09 12.09 -4.76
CA PRO A 87 -1.24 11.20 -3.61
C PRO A 87 -2.46 10.30 -3.74
N TYR A 88 -2.34 9.06 -3.29
CA TYR A 88 -3.47 8.12 -3.24
C TYR A 88 -4.42 8.43 -2.09
N SER A 89 -3.95 9.11 -1.02
CA SER A 89 -4.79 9.63 0.07
C SER A 89 -4.64 11.14 0.22
N SER A 90 -5.65 11.90 -0.21
CA SER A 90 -5.70 13.34 0.02
C SER A 90 -5.92 13.64 1.51
N GLY A 91 -4.87 14.03 2.22
CA GLY A 91 -4.91 14.43 3.63
C GLY A 91 -4.01 13.61 4.55
N ASP A 92 -3.66 12.38 4.14
CA ASP A 92 -2.77 11.50 4.92
C ASP A 92 -1.37 11.37 4.30
N SER A 93 -1.24 11.64 3.00
CA SER A 93 0.04 11.54 2.29
C SER A 93 0.98 12.71 2.64
N PHE A 94 2.21 12.38 3.03
CA PHE A 94 3.27 13.37 3.18
C PHE A 94 3.94 13.64 1.83
N LEU A 95 3.74 14.85 1.31
CA LEU A 95 4.29 15.26 0.00
C LEU A 95 5.66 15.96 0.09
N ASN A 96 6.12 16.25 1.31
CA ASN A 96 7.32 17.03 1.56
C ASN A 96 8.15 16.40 2.70
N GLN A 97 9.41 16.77 2.76
CA GLN A 97 10.29 16.45 3.88
C GLN A 97 9.77 17.06 5.19
N ILE A 98 9.58 16.21 6.21
CA ILE A 98 9.04 16.61 7.52
C ILE A 98 10.16 17.12 8.44
N ASN A 99 11.28 16.38 8.51
CA ASN A 99 12.45 16.79 9.29
C ASN A 99 13.42 17.60 8.40
N PRO A 100 13.66 18.89 8.68
CA PRO A 100 14.59 19.73 7.91
C PRO A 100 16.00 19.15 7.75
N ALA A 101 16.49 18.42 8.75
CA ALA A 101 17.86 17.90 8.77
C ALA A 101 18.00 16.51 8.12
N SER A 102 16.91 15.74 7.97
CA SER A 102 16.99 14.36 7.47
C SER A 102 15.65 13.85 6.92
N LEU A 103 15.58 13.66 5.61
CA LEU A 103 14.43 13.04 4.93
C LEU A 103 14.06 11.69 5.56
N ARG A 104 15.03 10.77 5.63
CA ARG A 104 14.85 9.39 6.12
C ARG A 104 14.24 9.29 7.52
N SER A 105 14.56 10.23 8.40
CA SER A 105 14.27 10.10 9.83
C SER A 105 12.77 10.05 10.16
N LEU A 106 11.94 10.81 9.45
CA LEU A 106 10.51 10.94 9.71
C LEU A 106 9.63 10.59 8.50
N ASN A 107 10.19 10.57 7.30
CA ASN A 107 9.41 10.28 6.09
C ASN A 107 9.40 8.80 5.71
N TYR A 108 10.31 7.97 6.24
CA TYR A 108 10.39 6.57 5.82
C TYR A 108 9.36 5.70 6.53
N GLY A 109 8.27 5.43 5.83
CA GLY A 109 7.10 4.73 6.37
C GLY A 109 6.43 3.85 5.32
N ASN A 110 5.25 3.33 5.64
CA ASN A 110 4.44 2.61 4.66
C ASN A 110 4.03 3.56 3.54
N ALA A 111 4.12 3.09 2.30
CA ALA A 111 3.57 3.82 1.17
C ALA A 111 2.04 3.95 1.29
N ASP A 112 1.46 5.00 0.70
CA ASP A 112 0.01 5.21 0.66
C ASP A 112 -0.75 4.05 0.00
N TYR A 113 -0.07 3.33 -0.89
CA TYR A 113 -0.58 2.18 -1.63
C TYR A 113 -0.09 0.83 -1.06
N ASP A 114 0.29 0.79 0.22
CA ASP A 114 0.70 -0.45 0.92
C ASP A 114 -0.50 -1.37 1.22
N VAL A 115 -0.94 -2.15 0.22
CA VAL A 115 -2.00 -3.17 0.40
C VAL A 115 -1.39 -4.48 0.86
N ARG A 116 -1.34 -4.70 2.17
CA ARG A 116 -0.57 -5.82 2.73
C ARG A 116 -1.14 -7.20 2.45
N HIS A 117 -2.45 -7.30 2.39
CA HIS A 117 -3.13 -8.56 2.20
C HIS A 117 -4.20 -8.38 1.15
N ASN A 118 -4.12 -9.17 0.09
CA ASN A 118 -5.15 -9.26 -0.92
C ASN A 118 -5.47 -10.73 -1.16
N ILE A 119 -6.73 -11.10 -1.01
CA ILE A 119 -7.25 -12.45 -1.23
C ILE A 119 -8.29 -12.38 -2.34
N SER A 120 -8.17 -13.27 -3.31
CA SER A 120 -9.25 -13.58 -4.24
C SER A 120 -9.50 -15.07 -4.27
N ALA A 121 -10.75 -15.48 -4.20
CA ALA A 121 -11.13 -16.88 -4.26
C ALA A 121 -12.33 -17.06 -5.15
N ASN A 122 -12.38 -18.18 -5.86
CA ASN A 122 -13.59 -18.61 -6.56
C ASN A 122 -13.75 -20.12 -6.40
N TYR A 123 -15.00 -20.57 -6.35
CA TYR A 123 -15.28 -21.99 -6.30
C TYR A 123 -16.64 -22.32 -6.91
N VAL A 124 -16.76 -23.57 -7.33
CA VAL A 124 -18.01 -24.22 -7.73
C VAL A 124 -18.10 -25.53 -6.98
N TRP A 125 -19.24 -25.75 -6.32
CA TRP A 125 -19.52 -26.94 -5.54
C TRP A 125 -20.89 -27.52 -5.91
N GLU A 126 -20.86 -28.70 -6.53
CA GLU A 126 -22.02 -29.58 -6.68
C GLU A 126 -22.34 -30.24 -5.34
N LEU A 127 -23.47 -29.87 -4.76
CA LEU A 127 -23.85 -30.34 -3.43
C LEU A 127 -24.22 -31.84 -3.50
N PRO A 128 -23.68 -32.69 -2.60
CA PRO A 128 -23.91 -34.13 -2.65
C PRO A 128 -25.27 -34.56 -2.07
N PHE A 129 -26.24 -33.63 -1.97
CA PHE A 129 -27.55 -33.91 -1.42
C PHE A 129 -28.30 -34.90 -2.32
N LYS A 130 -28.64 -36.05 -1.73
CA LYS A 130 -29.44 -37.11 -2.34
C LYS A 130 -30.48 -37.56 -1.34
N SER A 131 -31.71 -37.74 -1.82
CA SER A 131 -32.82 -38.26 -1.00
C SER A 131 -33.60 -39.31 -1.79
N HIS A 132 -34.69 -39.83 -1.23
CA HIS A 132 -35.53 -40.86 -1.83
C HIS A 132 -36.92 -40.31 -2.18
N GLY A 133 -37.53 -40.87 -3.23
CA GLY A 133 -38.89 -40.50 -3.64
C GLY A 133 -39.03 -39.04 -4.11
N PHE A 134 -40.17 -38.42 -3.80
CA PHE A 134 -40.49 -37.06 -4.23
C PHE A 134 -39.50 -36.00 -3.71
N LEU A 135 -38.97 -36.17 -2.49
CA LEU A 135 -38.00 -35.27 -1.87
C LEU A 135 -36.71 -35.14 -2.69
N ASN A 136 -36.28 -36.22 -3.38
CA ASN A 136 -35.08 -36.18 -4.20
C ASN A 136 -35.18 -35.16 -5.34
N LYS A 137 -36.38 -34.92 -5.88
CA LYS A 137 -36.60 -33.94 -6.94
C LYS A 137 -36.37 -32.50 -6.47
N ALA A 138 -36.54 -32.23 -5.17
CA ALA A 138 -36.36 -30.91 -4.59
C ALA A 138 -34.92 -30.65 -4.13
N VAL A 139 -34.20 -31.69 -3.70
CA VAL A 139 -32.90 -31.54 -3.03
C VAL A 139 -31.69 -32.01 -3.86
N SER A 140 -31.89 -32.62 -5.03
CA SER A 140 -30.79 -33.06 -5.90
C SER A 140 -30.44 -32.04 -6.98
N GLY A 141 -29.16 -32.01 -7.38
CA GLY A 141 -28.67 -31.20 -8.50
C GLY A 141 -28.32 -29.75 -8.16
N TRP A 142 -28.31 -29.38 -6.87
CA TRP A 142 -27.91 -28.04 -6.46
C TRP A 142 -26.41 -27.81 -6.69
N VAL A 143 -26.09 -26.66 -7.29
CA VAL A 143 -24.73 -26.18 -7.50
C VAL A 143 -24.60 -24.81 -6.84
N LEU A 144 -23.58 -24.66 -5.99
CA LEU A 144 -23.21 -23.40 -5.39
C LEU A 144 -21.96 -22.86 -6.08
N SER A 145 -21.95 -21.59 -6.42
CA SER A 145 -20.77 -20.93 -7.00
C SER A 145 -20.62 -19.53 -6.46
N GLU A 146 -19.41 -19.18 -6.05
CA GLU A 146 -19.12 -17.86 -5.49
C GLU A 146 -17.74 -17.37 -5.93
N THR A 147 -17.60 -16.04 -5.94
CA THR A 147 -16.33 -15.34 -6.05
C THR A 147 -16.22 -14.38 -4.88
N PHE A 148 -15.10 -14.42 -4.19
CA PHE A 148 -14.82 -13.65 -2.99
C PHE A 148 -13.56 -12.81 -3.21
N PHE A 149 -13.60 -11.57 -2.73
CA PHE A 149 -12.48 -10.62 -2.76
C PHE A 149 -12.34 -9.94 -1.40
N TRP A 150 -11.10 -9.77 -0.95
CA TRP A 150 -10.74 -9.02 0.25
C TRP A 150 -9.38 -8.35 0.07
#